data_AF-F0ZJ24-F1
#
_entry.id   AF-F0ZJ24-F1
#
_cell.length_a   1.000
_cell.length_b   1.000
_cell.length_c   1.000
_cell.angle_alpha   90.00
_cell.angle_beta   90.00
_cell.angle_gamma   90.00
#
_symmetry.space_group_name_H-M   'P 1'
#
loop_
_entity.id
_entity.type
_entity.pdbx_description
1 polymer ?
#
loop_
_entity_poly.entity_id
_entity_poly.type
_entity_poly.pdbx_seq_one_letter_code
_entity_poly.pdbx_strand_id
1 'polypeptide(L)'
;MDEQEQQQQQQQQQHNEQQEIDQINNKKQEHLPLLQTVEELVEELRRTIIVVEEFQSQSQQLLFDKLNKIINLYEKIESNRNLFNDVEIPLEIFRVIDQSKNPDLYVKETLQNCLAANEKTKGKIESIKNFKSELESHISESFKEEYEQYKLMISQPPQQEDTQQKNQEQDQEQDQDQEQDQDQDQEEDQEEDQEEEQDQE
;
A
#
# COMPACT_ATOMS: atom_id res chain seq x y z
N MET A 1 18.67 11.82 -41.54
CA MET A 1 18.43 12.53 -40.27
C MET A 1 17.92 11.53 -39.24
N ASP A 2 16.97 10.68 -39.63
CA ASP A 2 16.33 9.65 -38.78
C ASP A 2 17.26 8.56 -38.19
N GLU A 3 18.32 8.16 -38.91
CA GLU A 3 19.23 7.09 -38.43
C GLU A 3 20.11 7.51 -37.24
N GLN A 4 20.55 8.78 -37.22
CA GLN A 4 21.33 9.31 -36.09
C GLN A 4 20.46 9.51 -34.84
N GLU A 5 19.21 9.93 -35.03
CA GLU A 5 18.24 10.06 -33.95
C GLU A 5 17.87 8.70 -33.36
N GLN A 6 17.62 7.68 -34.19
CA GLN A 6 17.41 6.31 -33.72
C GLN A 6 18.61 5.76 -32.95
N GLN A 7 19.83 6.00 -33.46
CA GLN A 7 21.05 5.52 -32.80
C GLN A 7 21.30 6.22 -31.46
N GLN A 8 20.98 7.52 -31.37
CA GLN A 8 21.08 8.28 -30.12
C GLN A 8 20.02 7.85 -29.11
N GLN A 9 18.78 7.60 -29.55
CA GLN A 9 17.69 7.12 -28.71
C GLN A 9 17.96 5.72 -28.16
N GLN A 10 18.56 4.83 -28.98
CA GLN A 10 18.94 3.48 -28.57
C GLN A 10 20.10 3.49 -27.55
N GLN A 11 21.09 4.38 -27.71
CA GLN A 11 22.15 4.58 -26.72
C GLN A 11 21.60 5.13 -25.40
N GLN A 12 20.61 6.03 -25.46
CA GLN A 12 19.99 6.59 -24.27
C GLN A 12 19.15 5.56 -23.52
N GLN A 13 18.45 4.67 -24.22
CA GLN A 13 17.76 3.53 -23.62
C GLN A 13 18.73 2.57 -22.91
N GLN A 14 19.82 2.18 -23.57
CA GLN A 14 20.83 1.29 -22.97
C GLN A 14 21.48 1.93 -21.73
N HIS A 15 21.72 3.24 -21.75
CA HIS A 15 22.25 3.95 -20.59
C HIS A 15 21.27 3.95 -19.41
N ASN A 16 19.97 4.17 -19.66
CA ASN A 16 18.94 4.13 -18.62
C ASN A 16 18.78 2.73 -18.03
N GLU A 17 18.74 1.69 -18.86
CA GLU A 17 18.67 0.29 -18.40
C GLU A 17 19.89 -0.07 -17.54
N GLN A 18 21.09 0.34 -17.97
CA GLN A 18 22.31 0.11 -17.21
C GLN A 18 22.29 0.83 -15.85
N GLN A 19 21.81 2.08 -15.81
CA GLN A 19 21.64 2.83 -14.57
C GLN A 19 20.64 2.17 -13.61
N GLU A 20 19.54 1.61 -14.12
CA GLU A 20 18.57 0.88 -13.29
C GLU A 20 19.17 -0.40 -12.70
N ILE A 21 19.93 -1.15 -13.50
CA ILE A 21 20.63 -2.36 -13.04
C ILE A 21 21.64 -2.02 -11.93
N ASP A 22 22.40 -0.93 -12.10
CA ASP A 22 23.37 -0.48 -11.11
C ASP A 22 22.70 -0.04 -9.80
N GLN A 23 21.54 0.63 -9.89
CA GLN A 23 20.74 0.99 -8.71
C GLN A 23 20.21 -0.25 -7.96
N ILE A 24 19.72 -1.25 -8.68
CA ILE A 24 19.25 -2.52 -8.08
C ILE A 24 20.40 -3.23 -7.37
N ASN A 25 21.57 -3.29 -8.01
CA ASN A 25 22.75 -3.93 -7.42
C ASN A 25 23.24 -3.19 -6.17
N ASN A 26 23.21 -1.86 -6.17
CA ASN A 26 23.57 -1.07 -4.99
C ASN A 26 22.60 -1.31 -3.82
N LYS A 27 21.28 -1.30 -4.06
CA LYS A 27 20.29 -1.64 -3.02
C LYS A 27 20.48 -3.05 -2.48
N LYS A 28 20.79 -4.02 -3.35
CA LYS A 28 21.07 -5.39 -2.93
C LYS A 28 22.32 -5.49 -2.04
N GLN A 29 23.34 -4.67 -2.30
CA GLN A 29 24.53 -4.59 -1.44
C GLN A 29 24.23 -3.94 -0.09
N GLU A 30 23.36 -2.94 -0.05
CA GLU A 30 22.95 -2.25 1.19
C GLU A 30 22.26 -3.21 2.18
N HIS A 31 21.42 -4.12 1.69
CA HIS A 31 20.69 -5.08 2.52
C HIS A 31 21.51 -6.34 2.89
N LEU A 32 22.66 -6.57 2.25
CA LEU A 32 23.48 -7.77 2.42
C LEU A 32 23.92 -8.03 3.88
N PRO A 33 24.34 -7.01 4.68
CA PRO A 33 24.80 -7.24 6.04
C PRO A 33 23.72 -7.83 6.96
N LEU A 34 22.46 -7.40 6.81
CA LEU A 34 21.36 -7.96 7.59
C LEU A 34 21.11 -9.42 7.19
N LEU A 35 21.06 -9.70 5.89
CA LEU A 35 20.86 -11.05 5.37
C LEU A 35 21.92 -12.01 5.92
N GLN A 36 23.20 -11.62 5.85
CA GLN A 36 24.31 -12.41 6.39
C GLN A 36 24.19 -12.62 7.91
N THR A 37 23.75 -11.60 8.66
CA THR A 37 23.56 -11.72 10.11
C THR A 37 22.43 -12.68 10.45
N VAL A 38 21.32 -12.66 9.70
CA VAL A 38 20.19 -13.58 9.88
C VAL A 38 20.61 -15.01 9.53
N GLU A 39 21.35 -15.21 8.44
CA GLU A 39 21.91 -16.52 8.08
C GLU A 39 22.85 -17.05 9.18
N GLU A 40 23.74 -16.20 9.71
CA GLU A 40 24.62 -16.56 10.81
C GLU A 40 23.83 -16.92 12.08
N LEU A 41 22.75 -16.22 12.39
CA LEU A 41 21.88 -16.53 13.53
C LEU A 41 21.22 -17.90 13.38
N VAL A 42 20.64 -18.21 12.21
CA VAL A 42 20.00 -19.51 11.97
C VAL A 42 21.02 -20.65 12.11
N GLU A 43 22.23 -20.48 11.58
CA GLU A 43 23.30 -21.46 11.71
C GLU A 43 23.81 -21.59 13.15
N GLU A 44 23.92 -20.49 13.90
CA GLU A 44 24.36 -20.55 15.30
C GLU A 44 23.30 -21.23 16.18
N LEU A 45 22.01 -20.98 15.94
CA LEU A 45 20.91 -21.68 16.61
C LEU A 45 20.99 -23.19 16.33
N ARG A 46 21.17 -23.58 15.07
CA ARG A 46 21.35 -25.00 14.69
C ARG A 46 22.53 -25.64 15.41
N ARG A 47 23.69 -24.99 15.42
CA ARG A 47 24.88 -25.49 16.12
C ARG A 47 24.68 -25.57 17.63
N THR A 48 23.89 -24.66 18.20
CA THR A 48 23.56 -24.65 19.63
C THR A 48 22.66 -25.82 19.99
N ILE A 49 21.66 -26.14 19.16
CA ILE A 49 20.82 -27.33 19.33
C ILE A 49 21.67 -28.60 19.46
N ILE A 50 22.66 -28.78 18.58
CA ILE A 50 23.57 -29.95 18.63
C ILE A 50 24.33 -30.03 19.97
N VAL A 51 24.84 -28.90 20.47
CA VAL A 51 25.56 -28.85 21.77
C VAL A 51 24.63 -29.16 22.95
N VAL A 52 23.36 -28.76 22.85
CA VAL A 52 22.35 -29.03 23.88
C VAL A 52 21.92 -30.50 23.85
N GLU A 53 21.75 -31.09 22.66
CA GLU A 53 21.40 -32.52 22.49
C GLU A 53 22.49 -33.46 23.04
N GLU A 54 23.76 -33.11 22.86
CA GLU A 54 24.91 -33.90 23.32
C GLU A 54 25.60 -33.32 24.57
N PHE A 55 24.83 -32.66 25.44
CA PHE A 55 25.40 -31.89 26.53
C PHE A 55 26.21 -32.74 27.52
N GLN A 56 27.42 -32.28 27.85
CA GLN A 56 28.30 -32.83 28.87
C GLN A 56 28.80 -31.72 29.79
N SER A 57 29.23 -32.04 31.01
CA SER A 57 29.74 -31.02 31.96
C SER A 57 30.89 -30.19 31.38
N GLN A 58 31.70 -30.77 30.50
CA GLN A 58 32.80 -30.08 29.82
C GLN A 58 32.32 -29.08 28.74
N SER A 59 31.12 -29.26 28.16
CA SER A 59 30.57 -28.40 27.11
C SER A 59 29.83 -27.17 27.67
N GLN A 60 29.76 -27.01 28.99
CA GLN A 60 29.03 -25.91 29.63
C GLN A 60 29.54 -24.53 29.19
N GLN A 61 30.86 -24.33 29.17
CA GLN A 61 31.45 -23.05 28.73
C GLN A 61 31.15 -22.78 27.24
N LEU A 62 31.28 -23.81 26.40
CA LEU A 62 30.95 -23.71 24.98
C LEU A 62 29.48 -23.32 24.76
N LEU A 63 28.54 -23.86 25.56
CA LEU A 63 27.14 -23.47 25.48
C LEU A 63 26.93 -22.00 25.86
N PHE A 64 27.59 -21.51 26.92
CA PHE A 64 27.51 -20.09 27.29
C PHE A 64 28.06 -19.18 26.20
N ASP A 65 29.19 -19.54 25.59
CA ASP A 65 29.76 -18.78 24.46
C ASP A 65 28.77 -18.71 23.28
N LYS A 66 28.08 -19.82 22.98
CA LYS A 66 27.05 -19.87 21.94
C LYS A 66 25.84 -19.00 22.26
N LEU A 67 25.33 -19.05 23.49
CA LEU A 67 24.22 -18.21 23.93
C LEU A 67 24.57 -16.72 23.85
N ASN A 68 25.76 -16.34 24.32
CA ASN A 68 26.27 -14.98 24.21
C ASN A 68 26.40 -14.55 22.75
N LYS A 69 26.85 -15.45 21.87
CA LYS A 69 26.90 -15.18 20.43
C LYS A 69 25.51 -14.95 19.83
N ILE A 70 24.51 -15.76 20.21
CA ILE A 70 23.12 -15.56 19.78
C ILE A 70 22.59 -14.19 20.22
N ILE A 71 22.83 -13.78 21.47
CA ILE A 71 22.46 -12.46 21.99
C ILE A 71 23.10 -11.35 21.15
N ASN A 72 24.41 -11.42 20.90
CA ASN A 72 25.12 -10.46 20.06
C ASN A 72 24.58 -10.41 18.62
N LEU A 73 24.12 -11.54 18.07
CA LEU A 73 23.52 -11.58 16.73
C LEU A 73 22.14 -10.90 16.72
N TYR A 74 21.32 -11.07 17.75
CA TYR A 74 20.07 -10.32 17.91
C TYR A 74 20.32 -8.82 18.02
N GLU A 75 21.31 -8.39 18.81
CA GLU A 75 21.68 -6.97 18.92
C GLU A 75 22.14 -6.37 17.57
N LYS A 76 22.89 -7.16 16.77
CA LYS A 76 23.29 -6.76 15.42
C LYS A 76 22.10 -6.65 14.46
N ILE A 77 21.13 -7.56 14.54
CA ILE A 77 19.89 -7.49 13.75
C ILE A 77 19.15 -6.19 14.08
N GLU A 78 18.98 -5.87 15.36
CA GLU A 78 18.31 -4.65 15.79
C GLU A 78 19.05 -3.38 15.34
N SER A 79 20.39 -3.38 15.44
CA SER A 79 21.23 -2.26 14.98
C SER A 79 21.10 -2.01 13.47
N ASN A 80 20.79 -3.05 12.69
CA ASN A 80 20.62 -3.01 11.25
C ASN A 80 19.18 -2.71 10.80
N ARG A 81 18.22 -2.54 11.74
CA ARG A 81 16.80 -2.27 11.44
C ARG A 81 16.60 -1.12 10.46
N ASN A 82 17.41 -0.07 10.62
CA ASN A 82 17.26 1.16 9.82
C ASN A 82 17.63 1.00 8.34
N LEU A 83 18.30 -0.10 7.96
CA LEU A 83 18.60 -0.41 6.55
C LEU A 83 17.35 -0.68 5.70
N PHE A 84 16.17 -0.82 6.32
CA PHE A 84 14.90 -1.16 5.64
C PHE A 84 13.80 -0.13 5.90
N ASN A 85 14.12 1.06 6.41
CA ASN A 85 13.11 2.09 6.72
C ASN A 85 12.34 2.57 5.47
N ASP A 86 12.93 2.47 4.29
CA ASP A 86 12.31 2.89 3.03
C ASP A 86 11.53 1.75 2.32
N VAL A 87 11.38 0.58 2.98
CA VAL A 87 10.73 -0.60 2.39
C VAL A 87 9.39 -0.85 3.07
N GLU A 88 8.30 -0.66 2.32
CA GLU A 88 6.96 -1.04 2.74
C GLU A 88 6.64 -2.47 2.28
N ILE A 89 6.20 -3.32 3.21
CA ILE A 89 5.85 -4.71 2.93
C ILE A 89 4.33 -4.88 3.04
N PRO A 90 3.62 -5.23 1.96
CA PRO A 90 2.19 -5.55 2.02
C PRO A 90 1.90 -6.66 3.03
N LEU A 91 0.84 -6.48 3.84
CA LEU A 91 0.51 -7.43 4.91
C LEU A 91 0.16 -8.82 4.37
N GLU A 92 -0.36 -8.89 3.16
CA GLU A 92 -0.70 -10.12 2.45
C GLU A 92 0.51 -11.05 2.27
N ILE A 93 1.73 -10.48 2.16
CA ILE A 93 2.96 -11.26 2.03
C ILE A 93 3.21 -12.09 3.29
N PHE A 94 2.91 -11.57 4.49
CA PHE A 94 3.05 -12.36 5.73
C PHE A 94 2.19 -13.62 5.70
N ARG A 95 0.95 -13.52 5.17
CA ARG A 95 0.08 -14.70 5.00
C ARG A 95 0.67 -15.74 4.06
N VAL A 96 1.40 -15.31 3.03
CA VAL A 96 2.08 -16.22 2.09
C VAL A 96 3.25 -16.94 2.77
N ILE A 97 4.02 -16.21 3.59
CA ILE A 97 5.13 -16.75 4.39
C ILE A 97 4.61 -17.76 5.43
N ASP A 98 3.56 -17.42 6.18
CA ASP A 98 2.96 -18.31 7.19
C ASP A 98 2.46 -19.63 6.58
N GLN A 99 2.00 -19.58 5.33
CA GLN A 99 1.57 -20.75 4.56
C GLN A 99 2.74 -21.49 3.90
N SER A 100 3.99 -21.09 4.16
CA SER A 100 5.20 -21.64 3.54
C SER A 100 5.18 -21.60 2.00
N LYS A 101 4.51 -20.60 1.42
CA LYS A 101 4.45 -20.38 -0.02
C LYS A 101 5.53 -19.39 -0.45
N ASN A 102 5.94 -19.47 -1.73
CA ASN A 102 6.88 -18.50 -2.28
C ASN A 102 6.21 -17.11 -2.41
N PRO A 103 6.73 -16.05 -1.75
CA PRO A 103 6.21 -14.69 -1.88
C PRO A 103 6.27 -14.12 -3.30
N ASP A 104 7.17 -14.61 -4.17
CA ASP A 104 7.23 -14.18 -5.58
C ASP A 104 5.94 -14.51 -6.34
N LEU A 105 5.20 -15.53 -5.91
CA LEU A 105 3.91 -15.88 -6.51
C LEU A 105 2.87 -14.80 -6.25
N TYR A 106 2.91 -14.15 -5.09
CA TYR A 106 2.03 -13.02 -4.78
C TYR A 106 2.33 -11.83 -5.70
N VAL A 107 3.61 -11.52 -5.90
CA VAL A 107 4.03 -10.44 -6.83
C VAL A 107 3.55 -10.74 -8.24
N LYS A 108 3.73 -11.98 -8.70
CA LYS A 108 3.26 -12.44 -10.01
C LYS A 108 1.75 -12.32 -10.17
N GLU A 109 0.98 -12.82 -9.20
CA GLU A 109 -0.48 -12.77 -9.22
C GLU A 109 -0.99 -11.33 -9.21
N THR A 110 -0.38 -10.47 -8.39
CA THR A 110 -0.72 -9.04 -8.32
C THR A 110 -0.49 -8.36 -9.65
N LEU A 111 0.67 -8.59 -10.29
CA LEU A 111 0.97 -8.03 -11.61
C LEU A 111 -0.03 -8.52 -12.67
N GLN A 112 -0.37 -9.81 -12.66
CA GLN A 112 -1.36 -10.38 -13.57
C GLN A 112 -2.75 -9.76 -13.37
N ASN A 113 -3.17 -9.56 -12.11
CA ASN A 113 -4.43 -8.91 -11.78
C ASN A 113 -4.44 -7.44 -12.24
N CYS A 114 -3.34 -6.72 -12.06
CA CYS A 114 -3.19 -5.34 -12.56
C CYS A 114 -3.31 -5.28 -14.09
N LEU A 115 -2.66 -6.20 -14.81
CA LEU A 115 -2.76 -6.28 -16.27
C LEU A 115 -4.20 -6.56 -16.72
N ALA A 116 -4.86 -7.58 -16.13
CA ALA A 116 -6.24 -7.91 -16.46
C ALA A 116 -7.20 -6.74 -16.15
N ALA A 117 -7.00 -6.03 -15.03
CA ALA A 117 -7.78 -4.85 -14.68
C ALA A 117 -7.56 -3.68 -15.67
N ASN A 118 -6.34 -3.49 -16.14
CA ASN A 118 -6.01 -2.48 -17.15
C ASN A 118 -6.71 -2.80 -18.48
N GLU A 119 -6.58 -4.03 -18.98
CA GLU A 119 -7.23 -4.47 -20.22
C GLU A 119 -8.76 -4.34 -20.13
N LYS A 120 -9.36 -4.77 -19.02
CA LYS A 120 -10.79 -4.61 -18.76
C LYS A 120 -11.21 -3.14 -18.77
N THR A 121 -10.42 -2.27 -18.16
CA THR A 121 -10.70 -0.82 -18.12
C THR A 121 -10.59 -0.20 -19.50
N LYS A 122 -9.57 -0.57 -20.28
CA LYS A 122 -9.41 -0.16 -21.68
C LYS A 122 -10.63 -0.58 -22.52
N GLY A 123 -11.09 -1.82 -22.39
CA GLY A 123 -12.28 -2.31 -23.08
C GLY A 123 -13.57 -1.55 -22.70
N LYS A 124 -13.72 -1.17 -21.43
CA LYS A 124 -14.82 -0.29 -20.99
C LYS A 124 -14.73 1.09 -21.63
N ILE A 125 -13.55 1.71 -21.63
CA ILE A 125 -13.33 3.03 -22.25
C ILE A 125 -13.67 2.99 -23.74
N GLU A 126 -13.21 1.95 -24.44
CA GLU A 126 -13.50 1.76 -25.86
C GLU A 126 -15.00 1.57 -26.11
N SER A 127 -15.67 0.77 -25.28
CA SER A 127 -17.12 0.57 -25.38
C SER A 127 -17.90 1.87 -25.19
N ILE A 128 -17.52 2.69 -24.21
CA ILE A 128 -18.14 4.01 -23.97
C ILE A 128 -17.87 4.96 -25.14
N LYS A 129 -16.64 4.98 -25.69
CA LYS A 129 -16.30 5.79 -26.86
C LYS A 129 -17.12 5.39 -28.09
N ASN A 130 -17.25 4.10 -28.35
CA ASN A 130 -18.03 3.59 -29.47
C ASN A 130 -19.51 3.91 -29.29
N PHE A 131 -20.07 3.71 -28.09
CA PHE A 131 -21.44 4.09 -27.77
C PHE A 131 -21.70 5.59 -27.97
N LYS A 132 -20.78 6.44 -27.49
CA LYS A 132 -20.86 7.89 -27.70
C LYS A 132 -20.88 8.23 -29.19
N SER A 133 -19.99 7.64 -29.99
CA SER A 133 -19.92 7.90 -31.43
C SER A 133 -21.20 7.50 -32.15
N GLU A 134 -21.77 6.33 -31.82
CA GLU A 134 -23.01 5.85 -32.42
C GLU A 134 -24.20 6.75 -32.04
N LEU A 135 -24.27 7.13 -30.76
CA LEU A 135 -25.29 8.04 -30.26
C LEU A 135 -25.20 9.42 -30.94
N GLU A 136 -23.99 9.97 -31.07
CA GLU A 136 -23.74 11.22 -31.79
C GLU A 136 -24.16 11.13 -33.27
N SER A 137 -23.92 9.98 -33.92
CA SER A 137 -24.36 9.74 -35.30
C SER A 137 -25.89 9.80 -35.41
N HIS A 138 -26.61 9.02 -34.59
CA HIS A 138 -28.08 8.97 -34.62
C HIS A 138 -28.75 10.29 -34.26
N ILE A 139 -28.21 11.02 -33.28
CA ILE A 139 -28.71 12.34 -32.90
C ILE A 139 -28.48 13.33 -34.05
N SER A 140 -27.30 13.31 -34.69
CA SER A 140 -26.99 14.20 -35.81
C SER A 140 -27.87 13.95 -37.04
N GLU A 141 -28.35 12.72 -37.24
CA GLU A 141 -29.28 12.38 -38.32
C GLU A 141 -30.72 12.81 -38.02
N SER A 142 -31.16 12.64 -36.77
CA SER A 142 -32.56 12.86 -36.37
C SER A 142 -32.86 14.32 -35.97
N PHE A 143 -31.87 15.04 -35.41
CA PHE A 143 -32.02 16.36 -34.78
C PHE A 143 -30.82 17.27 -35.11
N LYS A 144 -30.73 17.72 -36.36
CA LYS A 144 -29.56 18.45 -36.88
C LYS A 144 -29.32 19.80 -36.18
N GLU A 145 -30.35 20.62 -36.04
CA GLU A 145 -30.23 21.97 -35.47
C GLU A 145 -29.86 21.92 -33.98
N GLU A 146 -30.49 21.02 -33.22
CA GLU A 146 -30.23 20.83 -31.80
C GLU A 146 -28.83 20.25 -31.55
N TYR A 147 -28.38 19.33 -32.41
CA TYR A 147 -27.04 18.74 -32.31
C TYR A 147 -25.93 19.74 -32.61
N GLU A 148 -26.15 20.66 -33.55
CA GLU A 148 -25.20 21.76 -33.82
C GLU A 148 -25.10 22.72 -32.63
N GLN A 149 -26.22 23.06 -31.98
CA GLN A 149 -26.22 23.86 -30.74
C GLN A 149 -25.51 23.14 -29.58
N TYR A 150 -25.78 21.85 -29.41
CA TYR A 150 -25.10 21.02 -28.41
C TYR A 150 -23.58 21.00 -28.65
N LYS A 151 -23.12 20.73 -29.88
CA LYS A 151 -21.69 20.74 -30.22
C LYS A 151 -21.03 22.09 -29.94
N LEU A 152 -21.74 23.19 -30.18
CA LEU A 152 -21.24 24.53 -29.85
C LEU A 152 -21.05 24.70 -28.34
N MET A 153 -21.98 24.23 -27.51
CA MET A 153 -21.87 24.24 -26.04
C MET A 153 -20.68 23.42 -25.50
N ILE A 154 -20.52 22.17 -25.93
CA ILE A 154 -19.42 21.29 -25.46
C ILE A 154 -18.05 21.65 -26.05
N SER A 155 -17.99 22.40 -27.15
CA SER A 155 -16.74 22.92 -27.72
C SER A 155 -16.21 24.17 -27.00
N GLN A 156 -17.06 24.84 -26.21
CA GLN A 156 -16.60 25.86 -25.27
C GLN A 156 -16.05 25.17 -24.01
N PRO A 157 -14.94 25.64 -23.42
CA PRO A 157 -14.47 25.11 -22.16
C PRO A 157 -15.61 25.23 -21.13
N PRO A 158 -15.76 24.25 -20.22
CA PRO A 158 -16.82 24.31 -19.22
C PRO A 158 -16.71 25.63 -18.48
N GLN A 159 -17.75 26.47 -18.59
CA GLN A 159 -17.90 27.58 -17.66
C GLN A 159 -17.98 26.94 -16.28
N GLN A 160 -17.05 27.31 -15.41
CA GLN A 160 -17.06 26.90 -14.01
C GLN A 160 -18.43 27.30 -13.44
N GLU A 161 -19.32 26.33 -13.26
CA GLU A 161 -20.45 26.54 -12.36
C GLU A 161 -19.84 26.74 -10.97
N ASP A 162 -20.08 27.93 -10.40
CA ASP A 162 -19.59 28.34 -9.10
C ASP A 162 -19.87 27.27 -8.05
N THR A 163 -18.81 26.55 -7.65
CA THR A 163 -18.79 25.63 -6.50
C THR A 163 -19.03 26.35 -5.16
N GLN A 164 -19.40 27.64 -5.16
CA GLN A 164 -19.57 28.44 -3.95
C GLN A 164 -20.91 28.22 -3.25
N GLN A 165 -21.93 27.62 -3.89
CA GLN A 165 -23.23 27.41 -3.23
C GLN A 165 -23.37 26.09 -2.46
N LYS A 166 -22.48 25.10 -2.66
CA LYS A 166 -22.55 23.83 -1.89
C LYS A 166 -21.88 23.85 -0.52
N ASN A 167 -21.01 24.84 -0.26
CA ASN A 167 -20.34 24.96 1.04
C ASN A 167 -21.14 25.78 2.06
N GLN A 168 -22.24 26.44 1.68
CA GLN A 168 -23.08 27.18 2.63
C GLN A 168 -24.21 26.34 3.23
N GLU A 169 -24.56 25.20 2.63
CA GLU A 169 -25.57 24.28 3.19
C GLU A 169 -24.97 23.27 4.18
N GLN A 170 -23.66 23.02 4.15
CA GLN A 170 -23.01 22.10 5.11
C GLN A 170 -22.62 22.74 6.45
N ASP A 171 -22.48 24.07 6.53
CA ASP A 171 -22.21 24.77 7.79
C ASP A 171 -23.50 25.03 8.61
N GLN A 172 -24.70 24.88 8.04
CA GLN A 172 -25.96 25.05 8.78
C GLN A 172 -26.52 23.75 9.38
N GLU A 173 -26.09 22.57 8.90
CA GLU A 173 -26.49 21.29 9.52
C GLU A 173 -25.59 20.88 10.70
N GLN A 174 -24.36 21.40 10.82
CA GLN A 174 -23.48 21.06 11.96
C GLN A 174 -23.78 21.84 13.25
N ASP A 175 -24.50 22.97 13.18
CA ASP A 175 -24.89 23.74 14.36
C ASP A 175 -26.20 23.23 15.02
N GLN A 176 -27.01 22.41 14.33
CA GLN A 176 -28.25 21.87 14.93
C GLN A 176 -28.06 20.53 15.66
N ASP A 177 -27.00 19.78 15.36
CA ASP A 177 -26.70 18.53 16.05
C ASP A 177 -25.91 18.74 17.36
N GLN A 178 -25.25 19.89 17.56
CA GLN A 178 -24.53 20.18 18.81
C GLN A 178 -25.39 20.75 19.94
N GLU A 179 -26.63 21.19 19.67
CA GLU A 179 -27.56 21.63 20.72
C GLU A 179 -28.43 20.50 21.29
N GLN A 180 -28.42 19.28 20.70
CA GLN A 180 -29.21 18.15 21.22
C GLN A 180 -28.42 17.19 22.14
N ASP A 181 -27.08 17.24 22.11
CA ASP A 181 -26.25 16.38 22.97
C ASP A 181 -25.94 16.99 24.35
N GLN A 182 -26.28 18.27 24.61
CA GLN A 182 -26.07 18.88 25.94
C GLN A 182 -27.25 18.69 26.91
N ASP A 183 -28.40 18.20 26.43
CA ASP A 183 -29.57 17.96 27.29
C ASP A 183 -29.70 16.50 27.76
N GLN A 184 -28.92 15.55 27.22
CA GLN A 184 -28.95 14.14 27.66
C GLN A 184 -27.98 13.83 28.81
N ASP A 185 -26.90 14.59 28.97
CA ASP A 185 -25.94 14.40 30.06
C ASP A 185 -26.40 14.98 31.42
N GLN A 186 -27.57 15.63 31.50
CA GLN A 186 -28.13 16.12 32.77
C GLN A 186 -29.24 15.24 33.35
N GLU A 187 -29.72 14.23 32.62
CA GLU A 187 -30.74 13.29 33.14
C GLU A 187 -30.13 11.98 33.69
N GLU A 188 -28.92 11.59 33.30
CA GLU A 188 -28.28 10.37 33.85
C GLU A 188 -27.67 10.55 35.25
N ASP A 189 -27.34 11.77 35.68
CA ASP A 189 -26.79 12.05 37.02
C ASP A 189 -27.86 12.12 38.14
N GLN A 190 -29.16 11.98 37.83
CA GLN A 190 -30.24 11.96 38.85
C GLN A 190 -30.84 10.58 39.13
N GLU A 191 -30.46 9.54 38.37
CA GLU A 191 -30.95 8.17 38.61
C GLU A 191 -29.99 7.31 39.45
N GLU A 192 -28.70 7.65 39.57
CA GLU A 192 -27.78 6.88 40.45
C GLU A 192 -27.93 7.20 41.95
N ASP A 193 -28.54 8.34 42.33
CA ASP A 193 -28.73 8.70 43.75
C ASP A 193 -29.99 8.07 44.40
N GLN A 194 -30.84 7.35 43.63
CA GLN A 194 -32.06 6.72 44.18
C GLN A 194 -31.96 5.21 44.39
N GLU A 195 -30.89 4.54 43.93
CA GLU A 195 -30.70 3.10 44.17
C GLU A 195 -29.89 2.76 45.43
N GLU A 196 -29.21 3.72 46.08
CA GLU A 196 -28.46 3.45 47.33
C GLU A 196 -29.29 3.54 48.62
N GLU A 197 -30.57 3.99 48.60
CA GLU A 197 -31.40 4.13 49.81
C GLU A 197 -32.40 2.98 50.08
N GLN A 198 -32.39 1.88 49.31
CA GLN A 198 -33.32 0.75 49.53
C GLN A 198 -32.70 -0.54 50.09
N ASP A 199 -31.41 -0.57 50.40
CA ASP A 199 -30.73 -1.77 50.93
C ASP A 199 -30.34 -1.69 52.43
N GLN A 200 -30.98 -0.82 53.22
CA GLN A 200 -30.84 -0.80 54.68
C GLN A 200 -32.17 -0.71 55.42
N GLU A 201 -32.96 -1.79 55.43
CA GLU A 201 -33.88 -2.13 56.55
C GLU A 201 -33.76 -3.60 56.95
#